data_AF-A0A2P4XPN4-F1
#
_entry.id   AF-A0A2P4XPN4-F1
#
_cell.length_a   1.000
_cell.length_b   1.000
_cell.length_c   1.000
_cell.angle_alpha   90.00
_cell.angle_beta   90.00
_cell.angle_gamma   90.00
#
_symmetry.space_group_name_H-M   'P 1'
#
loop_
_entity.id
_entity.type
_entity.pdbx_description
1 polymer ?
#
loop_
_entity_poly.entity_id
_entity_poly.type
_entity_poly.pdbx_seq_one_letter_code
_entity_poly.pdbx_strand_id
1 'polypeptide(L)'
;MKGKEGENLHFWVREVELAMDAALISAESGEDLDVHARGDNAGLLHNLCSALRTAFLPADYEYRQRSRFLACKQGKRDLHDYIQEMRVLAASLVGNPLPVHIKVAVFMDGLKVGLSRT
;
A
#
# COMPACT_ATOMS: atom_id res chain seq x y z
N MET A 1 -24.96 2.90 19.49
CA MET A 1 -23.90 2.17 18.77
C MET A 1 -23.93 2.63 17.33
N LYS A 2 -23.03 3.52 16.92
CA LYS A 2 -23.05 4.14 15.58
C LYS A 2 -21.60 4.30 15.12
N GLY A 3 -21.28 3.75 13.95
CA GLY A 3 -19.95 3.85 13.33
C GLY A 3 -19.16 2.54 13.41
N LYS A 4 -19.36 1.64 12.44
CA LYS A 4 -18.47 0.49 12.20
C LYS A 4 -18.51 -0.05 10.76
N GLU A 5 -19.07 0.69 9.82
CA GLU A 5 -19.21 0.24 8.42
C GLU A 5 -18.12 0.82 7.51
N GLY A 6 -17.77 2.10 7.67
CA GLY A 6 -16.74 2.75 6.84
C GLY A 6 -15.31 2.24 7.10
N GLU A 7 -14.99 1.86 8.33
CA GLU A 7 -13.70 1.25 8.70
C GLU A 7 -13.57 -0.17 8.14
N ASN A 8 -14.70 -0.89 8.04
CA ASN A 8 -14.74 -2.27 7.56
C ASN A 8 -14.53 -2.34 6.05
N LEU A 9 -15.04 -1.35 5.29
CA LEU A 9 -14.76 -1.24 3.86
C LEU A 9 -13.29 -0.93 3.58
N HIS A 10 -12.68 -0.02 4.36
CA HIS A 10 -11.25 0.28 4.22
C HIS A 10 -10.38 -0.94 4.57
N PHE A 11 -10.80 -1.74 5.55
CA PHE A 11 -10.16 -3.01 5.86
C PHE A 11 -10.31 -4.01 4.69
N TRP A 12 -11.52 -4.14 4.13
CA TRP A 12 -11.81 -5.06 3.03
C TRP A 12 -11.07 -4.69 1.74
N VAL A 13 -11.05 -3.39 1.39
CA VAL A 13 -10.30 -2.86 0.24
C VAL A 13 -8.80 -3.12 0.39
N ARG A 14 -8.27 -3.00 1.61
CA ARG A 14 -6.85 -3.20 1.89
C ARG A 14 -6.44 -4.67 1.87
N GLU A 15 -7.32 -5.57 2.31
CA GLU A 15 -7.12 -7.02 2.15
C GLU A 15 -7.19 -7.45 0.68
N VAL A 16 -8.11 -6.88 -0.09
CA VAL A 16 -8.20 -7.12 -1.54
C VAL A 16 -6.97 -6.59 -2.26
N GLU A 17 -6.50 -5.39 -1.92
CA GLU A 17 -5.28 -4.81 -2.49
C GLU A 17 -4.03 -5.65 -2.13
N LEU A 18 -3.90 -6.13 -0.89
CA LEU A 18 -2.83 -7.04 -0.47
C LEU A 18 -2.87 -8.38 -1.21
N ALA A 19 -4.05 -8.97 -1.38
CA ALA A 19 -4.21 -10.22 -2.12
C ALA A 19 -3.85 -10.07 -3.61
N MET A 20 -4.12 -8.88 -4.17
CA MET A 20 -3.82 -8.55 -5.55
C MET A 20 -2.32 -8.26 -5.75
N ASP A 21 -1.67 -7.54 -4.83
CA ASP A 21 -0.22 -7.34 -4.84
C ASP A 21 0.52 -8.68 -4.70
N ALA A 22 0.05 -9.58 -3.82
CA ALA A 22 0.60 -10.93 -3.68
C ALA A 22 0.43 -11.77 -4.96
N ALA A 23 -0.73 -11.67 -5.62
CA ALA A 23 -0.98 -12.37 -6.88
C ALA A 23 -0.12 -11.82 -8.04
N LEU A 24 0.15 -10.50 -8.07
CA LEU A 24 1.03 -9.87 -9.05
C LEU A 24 2.48 -10.34 -8.88
N ILE A 25 2.97 -10.36 -7.63
CA ILE A 25 4.29 -10.89 -7.25
C ILE A 25 4.42 -12.38 -7.59
N SER A 26 3.33 -13.14 -7.43
CA SER A 26 3.31 -14.56 -7.81
C SER A 26 3.26 -14.79 -9.32
N ALA A 27 2.77 -13.82 -10.10
CA ALA A 27 2.71 -13.90 -11.56
C ALA A 27 4.02 -13.48 -12.24
N GLU A 28 4.81 -12.60 -11.61
CA GLU A 28 6.12 -12.17 -12.09
C GLU A 28 7.27 -13.13 -11.68
N SER A 29 7.09 -13.97 -10.66
CA SER A 29 8.12 -14.92 -10.17
C SER A 29 8.11 -16.28 -10.87
N GLY A 30 7.23 -16.50 -11.84
CA GLY A 30 7.13 -17.72 -12.64
C GLY A 30 8.01 -17.71 -13.88
N GLU A 31 9.33 -17.59 -13.71
CA GLU A 31 10.28 -17.95 -14.77
C GLU A 31 10.64 -19.43 -14.60
N ASP A 32 9.94 -20.33 -15.29
CA ASP A 32 10.56 -21.29 -16.23
C ASP A 32 9.51 -22.17 -16.92
N LEU A 33 9.76 -22.41 -18.22
CA LEU A 33 9.18 -23.40 -19.13
C LEU A 33 7.76 -23.22 -19.70
N ASP A 34 7.79 -23.00 -21.02
CA ASP A 34 6.94 -23.57 -22.08
C ASP A 34 5.90 -22.69 -22.78
N VAL A 35 5.89 -22.89 -24.09
CA VAL A 35 5.37 -22.05 -25.15
C VAL A 35 3.88 -22.33 -25.35
N HIS A 36 3.11 -21.27 -25.63
CA HIS A 36 1.81 -21.33 -26.30
C HIS A 36 0.55 -21.65 -25.47
N ALA A 37 0.24 -20.78 -24.50
CA ALA A 37 -1.13 -20.32 -24.22
C ALA A 37 -1.09 -19.04 -23.36
N ARG A 38 -0.39 -17.99 -23.79
CA ARG A 38 -0.36 -16.70 -23.10
C ARG A 38 -1.64 -15.92 -23.43
N GLY A 39 -2.79 -16.46 -23.02
CA GLY A 39 -3.99 -15.65 -22.86
C GLY A 39 -3.68 -14.60 -21.79
N ASP A 40 -4.01 -13.34 -22.08
CA ASP A 40 -3.57 -12.12 -21.38
C ASP A 40 -4.10 -12.01 -19.94
N ASN A 41 -3.82 -12.98 -19.08
CA ASN A 41 -4.20 -12.98 -17.66
C ASN A 41 -3.61 -11.76 -16.94
N ALA A 42 -2.39 -11.34 -17.29
CA ALA A 42 -1.79 -10.11 -16.78
C ALA A 42 -2.58 -8.86 -17.19
N GLY A 43 -3.06 -8.81 -18.44
CA GLY A 43 -3.89 -7.71 -18.93
C GLY A 43 -5.29 -7.69 -18.31
N LEU A 44 -5.87 -8.88 -18.10
CA LEU A 44 -7.17 -9.05 -17.44
C LEU A 44 -7.09 -8.64 -15.95
N LEU A 45 -6.04 -9.07 -15.25
CA LEU A 45 -5.76 -8.64 -13.88
C LEU A 45 -5.58 -7.12 -13.80
N HIS A 46 -4.77 -6.51 -14.68
CA HIS A 46 -4.59 -5.07 -14.71
C HIS A 46 -5.91 -4.31 -14.92
N ASN A 47 -6.75 -4.76 -15.86
CA ASN A 47 -8.05 -4.15 -16.12
C ASN A 47 -9.03 -4.30 -14.94
N LEU A 48 -9.06 -5.47 -14.31
CA LEU A 48 -9.87 -5.71 -13.13
C LEU A 48 -9.40 -4.85 -11.94
N CYS A 49 -8.07 -4.76 -11.71
CA CYS A 49 -7.48 -3.87 -10.72
C CYS A 49 -7.91 -2.43 -10.94
N SER A 50 -7.81 -1.94 -12.18
CA SER A 50 -8.21 -0.58 -12.52
C SER A 50 -9.71 -0.35 -12.29
N ALA A 51 -10.57 -1.30 -12.67
CA ALA A 51 -12.01 -1.18 -12.49
C ALA A 51 -12.41 -1.14 -11.01
N LEU A 52 -11.81 -2.00 -10.18
CA LEU A 52 -12.05 -2.04 -8.74
C LEU A 52 -11.57 -0.74 -8.07
N ARG A 53 -10.39 -0.23 -8.43
CA ARG A 53 -9.90 1.07 -7.93
C ARG A 53 -10.86 2.19 -8.27
N THR A 54 -11.34 2.28 -9.50
CA THR A 54 -12.29 3.33 -9.91
C THR A 54 -13.65 3.21 -9.21
N ALA A 55 -14.14 1.99 -8.98
CA ALA A 55 -15.45 1.78 -8.36
C ALA A 55 -15.46 2.03 -6.84
N PHE A 56 -14.35 1.76 -6.15
CA PHE A 56 -14.29 1.76 -4.68
C PHE A 56 -13.40 2.84 -4.07
N LEU A 57 -12.44 3.40 -4.82
CA LEU A 57 -11.54 4.46 -4.31
C LEU A 57 -11.98 5.84 -4.82
N PRO A 58 -11.97 6.86 -3.96
CA PRO A 58 -12.12 8.26 -4.39
C PRO A 58 -11.04 8.67 -5.39
N ALA A 59 -11.37 9.60 -6.29
CA ALA A 59 -10.45 10.10 -7.31
C ALA A 59 -9.16 10.75 -6.74
N ASP A 60 -9.18 11.19 -5.48
CA ASP A 60 -8.05 11.80 -4.79
C ASP A 60 -7.36 10.86 -3.78
N TYR A 61 -7.70 9.56 -3.79
CA TYR A 61 -7.20 8.59 -2.82
C TYR A 61 -5.68 8.53 -2.75
N GLU A 62 -5.00 8.33 -3.90
CA GLU A 62 -3.53 8.24 -3.94
C GLU A 62 -2.87 9.54 -3.45
N TYR A 63 -3.43 10.69 -3.81
CA TYR A 63 -2.95 12.00 -3.34
C TYR A 63 -3.07 12.13 -1.81
N ARG A 64 -4.20 11.69 -1.24
CA ARG A 64 -4.41 11.65 0.21
C ARG A 64 -3.42 10.72 0.89
N GLN A 65 -3.21 9.50 0.37
CA GLN A 65 -2.26 8.55 0.96
C GLN A 65 -0.82 9.05 0.86
N ARG A 66 -0.44 9.68 -0.26
CA ARG A 66 0.88 10.30 -0.42
C ARG A 66 1.10 11.42 0.59
N SER A 67 0.11 12.28 0.76
CA SER A 67 0.15 13.36 1.76
C SER A 67 0.26 12.81 3.18
N ARG A 68 -0.51 11.77 3.51
CA ARG A 68 -0.43 11.07 4.81
C ARG A 68 0.93 10.41 5.02
N PHE A 69 1.48 9.77 4.00
CA PHE A 69 2.81 9.15 4.05
C PHE A 69 3.87 10.20 4.42
N LEU A 70 3.90 11.32 3.70
CA LEU A 70 4.85 12.42 3.92
C LEU A 70 4.70 13.07 5.31
N ALA A 71 3.49 13.11 5.85
CA ALA A 71 3.20 13.67 7.17
C ALA A 71 3.31 12.64 8.32
N CYS A 72 3.61 11.36 8.04
CA CYS A 72 3.51 10.31 9.03
C CYS A 72 4.67 10.37 10.05
N LYS A 73 4.30 10.49 11.33
CA LYS A 73 5.23 10.55 12.47
C LYS A 73 4.87 9.47 13.50
N GLN A 74 5.87 8.88 14.16
CA GLN A 74 5.66 7.89 15.23
C GLN A 74 4.89 8.51 16.40
N GLY A 75 5.26 9.73 16.82
CA GLY A 75 4.60 10.44 17.91
C GLY A 75 4.71 9.67 19.24
N LYS A 76 3.57 9.38 19.87
CA LYS A 76 3.49 8.58 21.12
C LYS A 76 3.22 7.09 20.89
N ARG A 77 3.07 6.67 19.64
CA ARG A 77 2.70 5.30 19.28
C ARG A 77 3.89 4.35 19.47
N ASP A 78 3.57 3.08 19.70
CA ASP A 78 4.59 2.04 19.65
C ASP A 78 5.23 1.97 18.26
N LEU A 79 6.48 1.53 18.21
CA LEU A 79 7.23 1.42 16.97
C LEU A 79 6.53 0.48 15.98
N HIS A 80 5.95 -0.62 16.46
CA HIS A 80 5.25 -1.59 15.62
C HIS A 80 4.05 -0.94 14.89
N ASP A 81 3.22 -0.20 15.62
CA ASP A 81 2.05 0.48 15.05
C ASP A 81 2.45 1.54 14.01
N TYR A 82 3.55 2.27 14.27
CA TYR A 82 4.09 3.21 13.31
C TYR A 82 4.63 2.53 12.05
N ILE A 83 5.42 1.46 12.20
CA ILE A 83 5.93 0.68 11.06
C ILE A 83 4.77 0.14 10.24
N GLN A 84 3.72 -0.35 10.89
CA GLN A 84 2.57 -0.91 10.20
C GLN A 84 1.79 0.14 9.42
N GLU A 85 1.55 1.33 9.99
CA GLU A 85 0.92 2.42 9.22
C GLU A 85 1.81 2.85 8.05
N MET A 86 3.12 2.97 8.25
CA MET A 86 4.06 3.35 7.20
C MET A 86 4.10 2.36 6.04
N ARG A 87 4.10 1.04 6.33
CA ARG A 87 4.03 -0.01 5.29
C ARG A 87 2.78 0.12 4.44
N VAL A 88 1.66 0.39 5.07
CA VAL A 88 0.37 0.48 4.40
C VAL A 88 0.32 1.71 3.52
N LEU A 89 0.71 2.86 4.06
CA LEU A 89 0.76 4.11 3.30
C LEU A 89 1.72 4.00 2.11
N ALA A 90 2.81 3.25 2.24
CA ALA A 90 3.74 2.98 1.13
C ALA A 90 3.13 2.04 0.07
N ALA A 91 2.39 1.02 0.48
CA ALA A 91 1.72 0.08 -0.42
C ALA A 91 0.63 0.77 -1.24
N SER A 92 -0.13 1.70 -0.65
CA SER A 92 -1.18 2.45 -1.36
C SER A 92 -0.67 3.41 -2.45
N LEU A 93 0.64 3.47 -2.73
CA LEU A 93 1.25 4.32 -3.77
C LEU A 93 1.62 3.54 -5.04
N VAL A 94 0.93 2.44 -5.35
CA VAL A 94 1.25 1.56 -6.51
C VAL A 94 1.27 2.31 -7.85
N GLY A 95 0.28 3.18 -8.12
CA GLY A 95 0.19 3.91 -9.39
C GLY A 95 1.24 5.02 -9.55
N ASN A 96 1.73 5.57 -8.45
CA ASN A 96 2.73 6.63 -8.43
C ASN A 96 3.70 6.44 -7.24
N PRO A 97 4.63 5.48 -7.33
CA PRO A 97 5.47 5.14 -6.21
C PRO A 97 6.49 6.26 -5.92
N LEU A 98 6.68 6.56 -4.63
CA LEU A 98 7.79 7.42 -4.19
C LEU A 98 9.14 6.69 -4.35
N PRO A 99 10.23 7.41 -4.70
CA PRO A 99 11.57 6.85 -4.68
C PRO A 99 11.91 6.26 -3.30
N VAL A 100 12.65 5.14 -3.28
CA VAL A 100 12.98 4.43 -2.03
C VAL A 100 13.67 5.34 -1.02
N HIS A 101 14.62 6.15 -1.46
CA HIS A 101 15.35 7.06 -0.57
C HIS A 101 14.42 8.11 0.08
N ILE A 102 13.37 8.57 -0.61
CA ILE A 102 12.36 9.46 -0.02
C ILE A 102 11.54 8.70 1.04
N LYS A 103 11.12 7.47 0.73
CA LYS A 103 10.38 6.64 1.70
C LYS A 103 11.18 6.38 2.97
N VAL A 104 12.47 6.05 2.82
CA VAL A 104 13.39 5.84 3.94
C VAL A 104 13.61 7.15 4.72
N ALA A 105 13.81 8.28 4.04
CA ALA A 105 13.99 9.58 4.70
C ALA A 105 12.76 9.96 5.55
N VAL A 106 11.55 9.82 5.00
CA VAL A 106 10.29 10.09 5.72
C VAL A 106 10.13 9.17 6.92
N PHE A 107 10.45 7.88 6.76
CA PHE A 107 10.43 6.92 7.87
C PHE A 107 11.40 7.33 8.99
N MET A 108 12.66 7.61 8.66
CA MET A 108 13.68 7.97 9.63
C MET A 108 13.37 9.30 10.33
N ASP A 109 12.97 10.32 9.58
CA ASP A 109 12.56 11.63 10.11
C ASP A 109 11.27 11.56 10.94
N GLY A 110 10.47 10.52 10.72
CA GLY A 110 9.24 10.28 11.46
C GLY A 110 9.42 9.55 12.78
N LEU A 111 10.57 8.92 13.02
CA LEU A 111 10.85 8.21 14.26
C LEU A 111 10.90 9.17 15.44
N LYS A 112 10.38 8.72 16.58
CA LYS A 112 10.53 9.43 17.84
C LYS A 112 12.01 9.34 18.23
N VAL A 113 12.69 10.48 18.28
CA VAL A 113 14.03 10.56 18.86
C VAL A 113 13.91 10.24 20.35
N GLY A 114 14.39 9.08 20.77
CA GLY A 114 14.52 8.75 22.18
C GLY A 114 15.53 9.70 22.83
N LEU A 115 15.26 10.13 24.07
CA LEU A 115 16.26 10.83 24.87
C LEU A 115 17.49 9.90 24.94
N SER A 116 18.56 10.28 24.25
CA SER A 116 19.81 9.53 24.29
C SER A 116 20.26 9.53 25.73
N ARG A 117 20.36 8.35 26.35
CA ARG A 117 20.91 8.21 27.69
C ARG A 117 22.39 8.58 27.57
N THR A 118 22.71 9.83 27.93
CA THR A 118 24.07 10.34 28.11
C THR A 118 24.76 9.62 29.24
#